data_AF-A0A323TNL7-F1
#
_entry.id   AF-A0A323TNL7-F1
#
_cell.length_a   1.000
_cell.length_b   1.000
_cell.length_c   1.000
_cell.angle_alpha   90.00
_cell.angle_beta   90.00
_cell.angle_gamma   90.00
#
_symmetry.space_group_name_H-M   'P 1'
#
loop_
_entity.id
_entity.type
_entity.pdbx_description
1 polymer ?
#
loop_
_entity_poly.entity_id
_entity_poly.type
_entity_poly.pdbx_seq_one_letter_code
_entity_poly.pdbx_strand_id
1 'polypeptide(L)'
;MEKKQITISEDVSASYYNFSEYVVCVEVTKKNQSLGSFCSDLRQFEEWDEDEVIQLVKTHIVQVENSQSHANDYEQHLENGLQIKYHKHWEDFYCVEVFDQGKEIGSFCADRSSFEEWMEDDQQLTEVIKSQLKS
;
A
#
# COMPACT_ATOMS: atom_id res chain seq x y z
N MET A 1 12.70 19.18 13.45
CA MET A 1 12.87 18.22 14.56
C MET A 1 13.55 16.99 14.00
N GLU A 2 14.45 16.38 14.78
CA GLU A 2 15.47 15.44 14.32
C GLU A 2 14.85 14.14 13.78
N LYS A 3 15.12 13.82 12.51
CA LYS A 3 14.94 12.46 11.99
C LYS A 3 15.89 11.57 12.78
N LYS A 4 15.37 10.73 13.66
CA LYS A 4 16.15 9.64 14.23
C LYS A 4 16.11 8.48 13.24
N GLN A 5 17.29 7.97 12.93
CA GLN A 5 17.48 6.84 12.03
C GLN A 5 17.95 5.64 12.85
N ILE A 6 17.34 4.49 12.62
CA ILE A 6 17.77 3.21 13.17
C ILE A 6 18.30 2.36 12.01
N THR A 7 19.49 1.81 12.19
CA THR A 7 20.07 0.83 11.28
C THR A 7 19.77 -0.56 11.82
N ILE A 8 18.93 -1.32 11.11
CA ILE A 8 18.50 -2.66 11.53
C ILE A 8 19.50 -3.72 11.04
N SER A 9 20.07 -3.51 9.85
CA SER A 9 21.14 -4.33 9.27
C SER A 9 21.92 -3.51 8.25
N GLU A 10 22.97 -4.09 7.64
CA GLU A 10 23.75 -3.44 6.58
C GLU A 10 22.88 -2.97 5.40
N ASP A 11 21.78 -3.68 5.14
CA ASP A 11 20.89 -3.42 4.01
C ASP A 11 19.56 -2.76 4.42
N VAL A 12 19.24 -2.65 5.71
CA VAL A 12 17.93 -2.17 6.17
C VAL A 12 18.11 -1.01 7.15
N SER A 13 17.46 0.10 6.82
CA SER A 13 17.33 1.25 7.72
C SER A 13 15.90 1.71 7.82
N ALA A 14 15.56 2.27 8.98
CA ALA A 14 14.30 2.93 9.22
C ALA A 14 14.57 4.35 9.71
N SER A 15 13.76 5.31 9.27
CA SER A 15 13.79 6.66 9.81
C SER A 15 12.40 7.07 10.22
N TYR A 16 12.26 7.68 11.38
CA TYR A 16 10.96 8.13 11.86
C TYR A 16 10.88 9.64 11.97
N TYR A 17 9.68 10.14 11.74
CA TYR A 17 9.36 11.55 11.77
C TYR A 17 7.93 11.74 12.28
N ASN A 18 7.74 12.80 13.06
CA ASN A 18 6.40 13.20 13.50
C ASN A 18 5.69 13.83 12.30
N PHE A 19 4.65 13.15 11.82
CA PHE A 19 3.80 13.66 10.75
C PHE A 19 2.83 14.72 11.29
N SER A 20 2.34 14.52 12.51
CA SER A 20 1.54 15.49 13.26
C SER A 20 1.88 15.41 14.76
N GLU A 21 1.18 16.19 15.59
CA GLU A 21 1.30 16.11 17.04
C GLU A 21 0.76 14.79 17.63
N TYR A 22 0.00 14.01 16.84
CA TYR A 22 -0.58 12.74 17.26
C TYR A 22 -0.05 11.54 16.47
N VAL A 23 0.68 11.76 15.38
CA VAL A 23 1.06 10.70 14.44
C VAL A 23 2.56 10.73 14.16
N VAL A 24 3.19 9.57 14.27
CA VAL A 24 4.56 9.33 13.86
C VAL A 24 4.58 8.30 12.75
N CYS A 25 5.40 8.56 11.73
CA CYS A 25 5.58 7.66 10.61
C CYS A 25 7.00 7.14 10.58
N VAL A 26 7.14 5.87 10.22
CA VAL A 26 8.41 5.16 10.08
C VAL A 26 8.59 4.83 8.60
N GLU A 27 9.55 5.48 7.96
CA GLU A 27 9.96 5.23 6.58
C GLU A 27 11.02 4.12 6.56
N VAL A 28 10.77 3.07 5.78
CA VAL A 28 11.61 1.88 5.72
C VAL A 28 12.36 1.85 4.38
N THR A 29 13.68 1.70 4.44
CA THR A 29 14.54 1.58 3.27
C THR A 29 15.31 0.26 3.33
N LYS A 30 15.24 -0.52 2.26
CA LYS A 30 16.02 -1.76 2.07
C LYS A 30 16.85 -1.65 0.80
N LYS A 31 18.17 -1.87 0.88
CA LYS A 31 19.11 -1.79 -0.25
C LYS A 31 18.96 -0.48 -1.06
N ASN A 32 18.84 0.65 -0.37
CA ASN A 32 18.58 1.99 -0.93
C ASN A 32 17.25 2.14 -1.71
N GLN A 33 16.34 1.17 -1.61
CA GLN A 33 14.98 1.29 -2.13
C GLN A 33 14.02 1.56 -0.98
N SER A 34 13.16 2.57 -1.13
CA SER A 34 12.08 2.81 -0.19
C SER A 34 11.05 1.69 -0.30
N LEU A 35 10.70 1.09 0.82
CA LEU A 35 9.61 0.13 0.97
C LEU A 35 8.35 0.83 1.52
N GLY A 36 8.28 2.15 1.40
CA GLY A 36 7.20 2.97 1.93
C GLY A 36 7.33 3.21 3.43
N SER A 37 6.22 3.63 4.03
CA SER A 37 6.14 3.99 5.44
C SER A 37 4.88 3.45 6.08
N PHE A 38 4.96 3.11 7.36
CA PHE A 38 3.79 2.88 8.20
C PHE A 38 3.72 3.98 9.27
N CYS A 39 2.53 4.27 9.77
CA CYS A 39 2.32 5.29 10.78
C CYS A 39 1.59 4.71 11.99
N SER A 40 1.89 5.27 13.16
CA SER A 40 1.27 4.93 14.43
C SER A 40 0.90 6.19 15.20
N ASP A 41 0.06 6.03 16.22
CA ASP A 41 -0.16 7.08 17.21
C ASP A 41 1.16 7.38 17.95
N LEU A 42 1.46 8.66 18.15
CA LEU A 42 2.69 9.11 18.78
C LEU A 42 2.84 8.54 20.21
N ARG A 43 1.76 8.50 21.00
CA ARG A 43 1.82 8.00 22.37
C ARG A 43 2.10 6.51 22.40
N GLN A 44 1.46 5.76 21.51
CA GLN A 44 1.72 4.33 21.38
C GLN A 44 3.16 4.05 20.92
N PHE A 45 3.67 4.87 20.00
CA PHE A 45 5.06 4.73 19.53
C PHE A 45 6.10 5.06 20.59
N GLU A 46 5.81 6.05 21.47
CA GLU A 46 6.69 6.40 22.59
C GLU A 46 6.74 5.32 23.68
N GLU A 47 5.74 4.43 23.74
CA GLU A 47 5.73 3.27 24.64
C GLU A 47 6.59 2.10 24.12
N TRP A 48 6.86 2.06 22.81
CA TRP A 48 7.63 0.98 22.22
C TRP A 48 9.13 1.13 22.46
N ASP A 49 9.76 0.02 22.81
CA ASP A 49 11.22 -0.05 22.83
C ASP A 49 11.81 -0.25 21.42
N GLU A 50 13.14 -0.17 21.32
CA GLU A 50 13.84 -0.30 20.05
C GLU A 50 13.64 -1.68 19.40
N ASP A 51 13.53 -2.75 20.21
CA ASP A 51 13.34 -4.11 19.71
C ASP A 51 11.93 -4.29 19.13
N GLU A 52 10.91 -3.72 19.76
CA GLU A 52 9.53 -3.67 19.26
C GLU A 52 9.45 -2.90 17.94
N VAL A 53 10.10 -1.74 17.84
CA VAL A 53 10.17 -0.96 16.60
C VAL A 53 10.86 -1.76 15.49
N ILE A 54 11.95 -2.46 15.80
CA ILE A 54 12.64 -3.34 14.83
C ILE A 54 11.72 -4.46 14.35
N GLN A 55 10.91 -5.06 15.24
CA GLN A 55 9.95 -6.09 14.85
C GLN A 55 8.84 -5.55 13.95
N LEU A 56 8.35 -4.34 14.22
CA LEU A 56 7.38 -3.67 13.35
C LEU A 56 7.95 -3.42 11.95
N VAL A 57 9.20 -2.94 11.87
CA VAL A 57 9.87 -2.74 10.57
C VAL A 57 10.07 -4.07 9.84
N LYS A 58 10.49 -5.14 10.53
CA LYS A 58 10.61 -6.48 9.92
C LYS A 58 9.28 -6.99 9.40
N THR A 59 8.20 -6.81 10.18
CA THR A 59 6.85 -7.17 9.78
C THR A 59 6.42 -6.40 8.53
N HIS A 60 6.65 -5.08 8.50
CA HIS A 60 6.39 -4.25 7.33
C HIS A 60 7.15 -4.73 6.09
N ILE A 61 8.44 -5.04 6.22
CA ILE A 61 9.24 -5.58 5.11
C ILE A 61 8.64 -6.88 4.60
N VAL A 62 8.29 -7.81 5.49
CA VAL A 62 7.66 -9.08 5.09
C VAL A 62 6.32 -8.84 4.40
N GLN A 63 5.50 -7.90 4.88
CA GLN A 63 4.23 -7.56 4.25
C GLN A 63 4.41 -6.92 2.88
N VAL A 64 5.37 -6.01 2.72
CA VAL A 64 5.69 -5.37 1.44
C VAL A 64 6.30 -6.37 0.46
N GLU A 65 7.19 -7.25 0.90
CA GLU A 65 7.79 -8.27 0.05
C GLU A 65 6.79 -9.37 -0.33
N ASN A 66 5.90 -9.74 0.59
CA ASN A 66 4.83 -10.71 0.30
C ASN A 66 3.71 -10.11 -0.56
N SER A 67 3.42 -8.81 -0.42
CA SER A 67 2.53 -8.11 -1.38
C SER A 67 3.23 -7.96 -2.73
N GLN A 68 4.52 -7.62 -2.80
CA GLN A 68 5.26 -7.67 -4.07
C GLN A 68 5.31 -9.07 -4.70
N SER A 69 5.08 -10.14 -3.92
CA SER A 69 4.73 -11.47 -4.43
C SER A 69 3.21 -11.63 -4.67
N HIS A 70 2.58 -10.74 -5.45
CA HIS A 70 1.23 -11.00 -5.96
C HIS A 70 1.28 -12.12 -7.00
N ALA A 71 1.32 -13.36 -6.51
CA ALA A 71 1.32 -14.59 -7.31
C ALA A 71 0.01 -14.82 -8.09
N ASN A 72 -0.97 -13.92 -7.98
CA ASN A 72 -2.24 -13.92 -8.73
C ASN A 72 -2.69 -12.48 -8.99
N ASP A 73 -1.85 -11.69 -9.66
CA ASP A 73 -2.34 -10.48 -10.29
C ASP A 73 -3.34 -10.88 -11.38
N TYR A 74 -4.57 -10.39 -11.26
CA TYR A 74 -5.61 -10.61 -12.26
C TYR A 74 -5.69 -9.38 -13.16
N GLU A 75 -5.74 -9.61 -14.48
CA GLU A 75 -5.87 -8.55 -15.47
C GLU A 75 -7.20 -8.70 -16.21
N GLN A 76 -7.91 -7.58 -16.38
CA GLN A 76 -9.14 -7.50 -17.17
C GLN A 76 -9.10 -6.29 -18.08
N HIS A 77 -9.54 -6.49 -19.32
CA HIS A 77 -9.75 -5.41 -20.29
C HIS A 77 -11.24 -5.07 -20.30
N LEU A 78 -11.55 -3.79 -20.09
CA LEU A 78 -12.91 -3.28 -20.11
C LEU A 78 -13.28 -2.85 -21.53
N GLU A 79 -14.57 -2.89 -21.87
CA GLU A 79 -15.09 -2.57 -23.21
C GLU A 79 -14.72 -1.15 -23.70
N ASN A 80 -14.44 -0.22 -22.79
CA ASN A 80 -14.07 1.16 -23.09
C ASN A 80 -12.58 1.34 -23.44
N GLY A 81 -11.79 0.26 -23.47
CA GLY A 81 -10.35 0.29 -23.74
C GLY A 81 -9.46 0.51 -22.52
N LEU A 82 -10.04 0.64 -21.31
CA LEU A 82 -9.28 0.60 -20.07
C LEU A 82 -8.84 -0.83 -19.75
N GLN A 83 -7.69 -0.95 -19.12
CA GLN A 83 -7.21 -2.18 -18.55
C GLN A 83 -7.11 -2.00 -17.03
N ILE A 84 -7.55 -3.00 -16.29
CA ILE A 84 -7.34 -3.04 -14.85
C ILE A 84 -6.46 -4.22 -14.50
N LYS A 85 -5.64 -4.02 -13.47
CA LYS A 85 -4.89 -5.06 -12.81
C LYS A 85 -5.26 -5.02 -11.34
N TYR A 86 -5.67 -6.14 -10.77
CA TYR A 86 -6.11 -6.15 -9.38
C TYR A 86 -5.56 -7.35 -8.62
N HIS A 87 -5.31 -7.11 -7.33
CA HIS A 87 -4.79 -8.11 -6.43
C HIS A 87 -5.45 -8.01 -5.07
N LYS A 88 -5.49 -9.15 -4.39
CA LYS A 88 -5.93 -9.22 -3.01
C LYS A 88 -4.86 -8.62 -2.11
N HIS A 89 -5.15 -7.48 -1.48
CA HIS A 89 -4.21 -6.80 -0.59
C HIS A 89 -4.35 -7.31 0.86
N TRP A 90 -5.59 -7.47 1.35
CA TRP A 90 -5.95 -8.08 2.65
C TRP A 90 -7.10 -9.07 2.50
N GLU A 91 -7.49 -9.77 3.59
CA GLU A 91 -8.58 -10.77 3.53
C GLU A 91 -9.86 -10.23 2.90
N ASP A 92 -10.15 -8.95 3.15
CA ASP A 92 -11.39 -8.27 2.79
C ASP A 92 -11.19 -7.09 1.81
N PHE A 93 -10.01 -6.93 1.21
CA PHE A 93 -9.73 -5.80 0.31
C PHE A 93 -9.01 -6.23 -0.96
N TYR A 94 -9.47 -5.66 -2.08
CA TYR A 94 -8.76 -5.67 -3.36
C TYR A 94 -8.18 -4.29 -3.64
N CYS A 95 -6.97 -4.25 -4.18
CA CYS A 95 -6.41 -3.05 -4.77
C CYS A 95 -6.35 -3.22 -6.29
N VAL A 96 -6.68 -2.14 -6.98
CA VAL A 96 -6.92 -2.07 -8.42
C VAL A 96 -6.05 -0.97 -8.99
N GLU A 97 -5.20 -1.33 -9.94
CA GLU A 97 -4.41 -0.44 -10.79
C GLU A 97 -5.16 -0.28 -12.12
N VAL A 98 -5.29 0.95 -12.60
CA VAL A 98 -6.03 1.27 -13.82
C VAL A 98 -5.08 1.84 -14.86
N PHE A 99 -5.17 1.30 -16.07
CA PHE A 99 -4.34 1.65 -17.21
C PHE A 99 -5.20 2.10 -18.39
N ASP A 100 -4.76 3.16 -19.07
CA ASP A 100 -5.27 3.60 -20.36
C ASP A 100 -4.14 3.51 -21.39
N GLN A 101 -4.33 2.71 -22.44
CA GLN A 101 -3.31 2.48 -23.47
C GLN A 101 -1.94 2.04 -22.91
N GLY A 102 -1.96 1.23 -21.85
CA GLY A 102 -0.75 0.71 -21.19
C GLY A 102 -0.05 1.70 -20.25
N LYS A 103 -0.61 2.90 -20.05
CA LYS A 103 -0.13 3.86 -19.05
C LYS A 103 -1.03 3.82 -17.82
N GLU A 104 -0.45 3.66 -16.64
CA GLU A 104 -1.19 3.77 -15.38
C GLU A 104 -1.76 5.19 -15.24
N ILE A 105 -3.07 5.26 -15.04
CA ILE A 105 -3.82 6.52 -14.83
C ILE A 105 -4.29 6.69 -13.38
N GLY A 106 -4.16 5.64 -12.56
CA GLY A 106 -4.30 5.70 -11.12
C GLY A 106 -4.62 4.35 -10.50
N SER A 107 -4.82 4.34 -9.19
CA SER A 107 -5.12 3.13 -8.41
C SER A 107 -6.06 3.44 -7.26
N PHE A 108 -6.80 2.44 -6.82
CA PHE A 108 -7.68 2.51 -5.65
C PHE A 108 -7.80 1.14 -4.98
N CYS A 109 -8.20 1.11 -3.72
CA CYS A 109 -8.55 -0.13 -3.03
C CYS A 109 -10.02 -0.10 -2.62
N ALA A 110 -10.68 -1.25 -2.69
CA ALA A 110 -12.09 -1.42 -2.37
C ALA A 110 -12.29 -2.67 -1.50
N ASP A 111 -13.36 -2.66 -0.70
CA ASP A 111 -13.74 -3.86 0.02
C ASP A 111 -14.11 -4.98 -0.95
N ARG A 112 -13.90 -6.22 -0.51
CA ARG A 112 -14.04 -7.41 -1.33
C ARG A 112 -15.45 -7.59 -1.88
N SER A 113 -16.47 -7.38 -1.05
CA SER A 113 -17.87 -7.57 -1.45
C SER A 113 -18.28 -6.60 -2.55
N SER A 114 -17.95 -5.32 -2.38
CA SER A 114 -18.24 -4.26 -3.33
C SER A 114 -17.48 -4.47 -4.62
N PHE A 115 -16.19 -4.83 -4.54
CA PHE A 115 -15.39 -5.09 -5.73
C PHE A 115 -15.90 -6.30 -6.51
N GLU A 116 -16.23 -7.42 -5.85
CA GLU A 116 -16.79 -8.60 -6.50
C GLU A 116 -18.14 -8.29 -7.19
N GLU A 117 -18.99 -7.44 -6.58
CA GLU A 117 -20.25 -6.98 -7.21
C GLU A 117 -19.98 -6.15 -8.48
N TRP A 118 -19.05 -5.19 -8.44
CA TRP A 118 -18.77 -4.35 -9.60
C TRP A 118 -18.18 -5.15 -10.78
N MET A 119 -17.45 -6.22 -10.48
CA MET A 119 -16.87 -7.11 -11.48
C MET A 119 -17.93 -7.93 -12.25
N GLU A 120 -19.18 -7.95 -11.81
CA GLU A 120 -20.28 -8.61 -12.53
C GLU A 120 -20.75 -7.81 -13.75
N ASP A 121 -20.50 -6.50 -13.79
CA ASP A 121 -20.90 -5.60 -14.88
C ASP A 121 -19.79 -4.58 -15.22
N ASP A 122 -19.17 -4.75 -16.39
CA ASP A 122 -18.11 -3.88 -16.93
C ASP A 122 -18.51 -2.39 -16.96
N GLN A 123 -19.80 -2.09 -17.18
CA GLN A 123 -20.29 -0.71 -17.21
C GLN A 123 -20.33 -0.11 -15.80
N GLN A 124 -20.76 -0.89 -14.81
CA GLN A 124 -20.76 -0.50 -13.40
C GLN A 124 -19.32 -0.25 -12.92
N LEU A 125 -18.41 -1.19 -13.20
CA LEU A 125 -16.99 -1.06 -12.84
C LEU A 125 -16.34 0.18 -13.49
N THR A 126 -16.65 0.44 -14.75
CA THR A 126 -16.17 1.63 -15.48
C THR A 126 -16.60 2.94 -14.79
N GLU A 127 -17.86 3.04 -14.35
CA GLU A 127 -18.35 4.25 -13.68
C GLU A 127 -17.71 4.43 -12.29
N VAL A 128 -17.49 3.33 -11.56
CA VAL A 128 -16.76 3.38 -10.28
C VAL A 128 -15.33 3.86 -10.49
N ILE A 129 -14.61 3.30 -11.46
CA ILE A 129 -13.24 3.74 -11.80
C ILE A 129 -13.19 5.24 -12.09
N LYS A 130 -14.11 5.75 -12.91
CA LYS A 130 -14.19 7.20 -13.21
C LYS A 130 -14.46 8.03 -11.96
N SER A 131 -15.24 7.52 -11.01
CA SER A 131 -15.52 8.20 -9.75
C SER A 131 -14.29 8.24 -8.84
N GLN A 132 -13.55 7.13 -8.73
CA GLN A 132 -12.38 7.02 -7.86
C GLN A 132 -11.19 7.84 -8.39
N LEU A 133 -10.98 7.88 -9.70
CA LEU A 133 -9.87 8.60 -10.34
C LEU A 133 -10.05 10.13 -10.42
N LYS A 134 -11.21 10.67 -10.03
CA LYS A 134 -11.48 12.12 -9.98
C LYS A 134 -11.17 12.77 -8.63
N SER A 135 -10.69 12.01 -7.65
CA SER A 135 -10.34 12.51 -6.30
C SER A 135 -8.90 12.99 -6.19
#